data_AF-A0AAE0N9Y9-F1
#
_entry.id   AF-A0AAE0N9Y9-F1
#
_cell.length_a   1.000
_cell.length_b   1.000
_cell.length_c   1.000
_cell.angle_alpha   90.00
_cell.angle_beta   90.00
_cell.angle_gamma   90.00
#
_symmetry.space_group_name_H-M   'P 1'
#
loop_
_entity.id
_entity.type
_entity.pdbx_description
1 polymer ?
#
loop_
_entity_poly.entity_id
_entity_poly.type
_entity_poly.pdbx_seq_one_letter_code
_entity_poly.pdbx_strand_id
1 'polypeptide(L)'
;MRLLNVRSRQLHTRYDDNIPPYAILSHTWDQQEAEVSFEDMKRPDHVHMPRYDKIENTCRLAEIEGLEWVWIDTCCIDKSSSAELSEAINSMFRWYEKAAICFAHLADVQRSDTISDLDVAFENCRWFTRGWTLQELLAPGKLVFYDRAWGVIGDRASLAGQIQRRTAIPAEYLSEHRDDFREARVGERMSWASDRNTTRREDLAYCLFGIFDIHMPLLYGEGDHAFRRLQEEILKTSVDDSIFAWSLDDIVPSLTAGREVDFSHRPSSSPLASSPRLFYCLKHSVMSHIWEARKTWEVTGRGLRIELPIYRGASSPVPFILLNGVLGGDINSQILALSLRSSSSSEEYIRGNLWMVDWNYLMGARRDTIYIRGSGVGRGRDDLSALNWLQVGYLHLKVAAGLGDRIIATCSLAIGLG
;
A
#
# COMPACT_ATOMS: atom_id res chain seq x y z
N MET A 1 -2.65 14.25 23.29
CA MET A 1 -3.09 14.87 22.01
C MET A 1 -3.38 16.35 22.22
N ARG A 2 -3.07 17.22 21.26
CA ARG A 2 -3.44 18.65 21.30
C ARG A 2 -4.67 18.91 20.42
N LEU A 3 -5.59 19.76 20.87
CA LEU A 3 -6.81 20.13 20.15
C LEU A 3 -6.92 21.65 20.04
N LEU A 4 -7.48 22.12 18.94
CA LEU A 4 -7.80 23.52 18.71
C LEU A 4 -9.25 23.80 19.15
N ASN A 5 -9.46 24.84 19.95
CA ASN A 5 -10.80 25.26 20.32
C ASN A 5 -11.50 26.02 19.17
N VAL A 6 -12.72 25.63 18.87
CA VAL A 6 -13.55 26.15 17.76
C VAL A 6 -14.01 27.59 17.96
N ARG A 7 -13.83 28.21 19.12
CA ARG A 7 -14.19 29.63 19.31
C ARG A 7 -12.97 30.50 19.53
N SER A 8 -12.10 30.10 20.46
CA SER A 8 -10.93 30.92 20.82
C SER A 8 -9.76 30.79 19.84
N ARG A 9 -9.76 29.76 18.96
CA ARG A 9 -8.61 29.40 18.10
C ARG A 9 -7.33 29.12 18.89
N GLN A 10 -7.46 28.78 20.18
CA GLN A 10 -6.33 28.42 21.02
C GLN A 10 -6.13 26.91 21.06
N LEU A 11 -4.87 26.49 21.12
CA LEU A 11 -4.49 25.10 21.24
C LEU A 11 -4.43 24.67 22.71
N HIS A 12 -5.00 23.51 23.00
CA HIS A 12 -5.03 22.93 24.34
C HIS A 12 -4.54 21.47 24.31
N THR A 13 -3.63 21.13 25.21
CA THR A 13 -3.20 19.74 25.40
C THR A 13 -4.24 18.99 26.24
N ARG A 14 -4.65 17.82 25.75
CA ARG A 14 -5.54 16.87 26.44
C ARG A 14 -4.82 15.53 26.59
N TYR A 15 -5.03 14.89 27.73
CA TYR A 15 -4.38 13.64 28.12
C TYR A 15 -5.43 12.55 28.33
N ASP A 16 -5.11 11.34 27.87
CA ASP A 16 -5.85 10.09 28.13
C ASP A 16 -7.39 10.20 27.99
N ASP A 17 -8.12 9.81 29.02
CA ASP A 17 -9.59 9.74 29.03
C ASP A 17 -10.27 11.12 29.05
N ASN A 18 -9.50 12.21 29.18
CA ASN A 18 -10.03 13.58 29.18
C ASN A 18 -10.07 14.21 27.77
N ILE A 19 -10.09 13.39 26.72
CA ILE A 19 -10.25 13.85 25.35
C ILE A 19 -11.76 14.06 25.08
N PRO A 20 -12.23 15.32 24.92
CA PRO A 20 -13.63 15.59 24.59
C PRO A 20 -13.94 15.15 23.16
N PRO A 21 -15.21 15.04 22.74
CA PRO A 21 -15.55 14.89 21.32
C PRO A 21 -14.93 15.99 20.46
N TYR A 22 -14.36 15.60 19.32
CA TYR A 22 -13.69 16.51 18.39
C TYR A 22 -13.95 16.12 16.94
N ALA A 23 -13.87 17.10 16.04
CA ALA A 23 -13.76 16.85 14.61
C ALA A 23 -12.29 16.70 14.22
N ILE A 24 -12.01 15.96 13.16
CA ILE A 24 -10.65 15.78 12.63
C ILE A 24 -10.60 16.18 11.15
N LEU A 25 -9.58 16.92 10.74
CA LEU A 25 -9.36 17.27 9.35
C LEU A 25 -8.43 16.26 8.68
N SER A 26 -8.87 15.72 7.55
CA SER A 26 -8.08 15.00 6.58
C SER A 26 -7.92 15.86 5.32
N HIS A 27 -6.69 16.06 4.87
CA HIS A 27 -6.44 16.87 3.68
C HIS A 27 -5.11 16.50 3.01
N THR A 28 -4.95 16.94 1.77
CA THR A 28 -3.65 16.93 1.11
C THR A 28 -3.01 18.31 1.14
N TRP A 29 -1.75 18.33 1.55
CA TRP A 29 -0.83 19.46 1.39
C TRP A 29 -0.76 19.85 -0.08
N ASP A 30 -0.72 21.14 -0.34
CA ASP A 30 -0.26 21.64 -1.64
C ASP A 30 1.21 22.01 -1.48
N GLN A 31 2.00 21.72 -2.50
CA GLN A 31 3.43 22.01 -2.48
C GLN A 31 3.72 23.49 -2.72
N GLN A 32 2.73 24.25 -3.19
CA GLN A 32 2.91 25.64 -3.62
C GLN A 32 2.77 26.65 -2.48
N GLU A 33 2.14 26.28 -1.36
CA GLU A 33 1.84 27.18 -0.25
C GLU A 33 1.97 26.46 1.09
N ALA A 34 2.70 27.07 2.02
CA ALA A 34 2.89 26.53 3.36
C ALA A 34 1.56 26.58 4.15
N GLU A 35 1.27 25.49 4.86
CA GLU A 35 0.15 25.42 5.80
C GLU A 35 0.58 25.93 7.17
N VAL A 36 -0.37 26.47 7.93
CA VAL A 36 -0.12 27.00 9.27
C VAL A 36 0.32 25.88 10.21
N SER A 37 1.53 25.99 10.73
CA SER A 37 2.15 25.02 11.62
C SER A 37 1.84 25.30 13.09
N PHE A 38 2.23 24.38 13.98
CA PHE A 38 2.12 24.59 15.43
C PHE A 38 2.88 25.85 15.90
N GLU A 39 4.08 26.09 15.37
CA GLU A 39 4.88 27.27 15.73
C GLU A 39 4.23 28.56 15.23
N ASP A 40 3.61 28.51 14.05
CA ASP A 40 2.92 29.66 13.50
C ASP A 40 1.74 30.09 14.36
N MET A 41 0.97 29.13 14.91
CA MET A 41 -0.16 29.42 15.82
C MET A 41 0.24 30.20 17.08
N LYS A 42 1.54 30.24 17.44
CA LYS A 42 2.04 31.02 18.58
C LYS A 42 2.24 32.51 18.22
N ARG A 43 2.25 32.85 16.93
CA ARG A 43 2.49 34.21 16.46
C ARG A 43 1.18 34.99 16.34
N PRO A 44 1.15 36.30 16.61
CA PRO A 44 -0.07 37.09 16.48
C PRO A 44 -0.61 37.21 15.05
N ASP A 45 0.27 37.09 14.04
CA ASP A 45 -0.04 37.31 12.62
C ASP A 45 -0.48 36.04 11.87
N HIS A 46 -0.61 34.90 12.57
CA HIS A 46 -0.97 33.61 11.97
C HIS A 46 -2.29 33.63 11.19
N VAL A 47 -3.23 34.49 11.60
CA VAL A 47 -4.54 34.68 10.94
C VAL A 47 -4.44 35.23 9.52
N HIS A 48 -3.31 35.84 9.15
CA HIS A 48 -3.05 36.37 7.82
C HIS A 48 -2.18 35.44 6.97
N MET A 49 -1.78 34.30 7.52
CA MET A 49 -0.96 33.35 6.77
C MET A 49 -1.78 32.68 5.67
N PRO A 50 -1.12 32.30 4.56
CA PRO A 50 -1.75 31.43 3.56
C PRO A 50 -2.37 30.22 4.24
N ARG A 51 -3.53 29.78 3.75
CA ARG A 51 -4.22 28.55 4.19
C ARG A 51 -4.81 28.56 5.59
N TYR A 52 -4.80 29.71 6.26
CA TYR A 52 -5.55 29.86 7.52
C TYR A 52 -7.06 29.63 7.31
N ASP A 53 -7.58 29.85 6.10
CA ASP A 53 -8.95 29.53 5.71
C ASP A 53 -9.29 28.05 5.90
N LYS A 54 -8.32 27.12 5.83
CA LYS A 54 -8.57 25.71 6.15
C LYS A 54 -8.90 25.51 7.62
N ILE A 55 -8.16 26.17 8.51
CA ILE A 55 -8.43 26.13 9.95
C ILE A 55 -9.81 26.73 10.24
N GLU A 56 -10.12 27.89 9.65
CA GLU A 56 -11.40 28.56 9.81
C GLU A 56 -12.57 27.71 9.32
N ASN A 57 -12.48 27.16 8.11
CA ASN A 57 -13.55 26.32 7.56
C ASN A 57 -13.73 25.01 8.34
N THR A 58 -12.64 24.40 8.81
CA THR A 58 -12.72 23.22 9.69
C THR A 58 -13.44 23.55 10.99
N CYS A 59 -13.10 24.67 11.62
CA CYS A 59 -13.78 25.12 12.84
C CYS A 59 -15.25 25.45 12.59
N ARG A 60 -15.56 26.11 11.47
CA ARG A 60 -16.95 26.40 11.08
C ARG A 60 -17.78 25.13 10.90
N LEU A 61 -17.23 24.10 10.23
CA LEU A 61 -17.91 22.82 10.08
C LEU A 61 -18.07 22.10 11.42
N ALA A 62 -17.05 22.14 12.29
CA ALA A 62 -17.15 21.57 13.63
C ALA A 62 -18.23 22.26 14.47
N GLU A 63 -18.37 23.59 14.38
CA GLU A 63 -19.42 24.34 15.08
C GLU A 63 -20.83 23.94 14.59
N ILE A 64 -21.00 23.72 13.29
CA ILE A 64 -22.26 23.22 12.72
C ILE A 64 -22.61 21.82 13.24
N GLU A 65 -21.61 20.97 13.41
CA GLU A 65 -21.77 19.64 14.02
C GLU A 65 -21.88 19.69 15.56
N GLY A 66 -21.87 20.88 16.17
CA GLY A 66 -22.00 21.06 17.62
C GLY A 66 -20.75 20.68 18.41
N LEU A 67 -19.57 20.68 17.78
CA LEU A 67 -18.30 20.31 18.37
C LEU A 67 -17.47 21.54 18.76
N GLU A 68 -16.88 21.50 19.95
CA GLU A 68 -16.05 22.60 20.48
C GLU A 68 -14.56 22.47 20.14
N TRP A 69 -14.16 21.32 19.60
CA TRP A 69 -12.76 20.95 19.43
C TRP A 69 -12.51 20.39 18.03
N VAL A 70 -11.37 20.76 17.44
CA VAL A 70 -10.87 20.16 16.20
C VAL A 70 -9.43 19.71 16.35
N TRP A 71 -9.07 18.67 15.60
CA TRP A 71 -7.70 18.24 15.41
C TRP A 71 -7.29 18.43 13.96
N ILE A 72 -6.14 19.07 13.74
CA ILE A 72 -5.55 19.33 12.42
C ILE A 72 -4.05 19.05 12.56
N ASP A 73 -3.53 18.10 11.79
CA ASP A 73 -2.17 17.58 11.97
C ASP A 73 -1.08 18.64 11.81
N THR A 74 -1.32 19.67 11.00
CA THR A 74 -0.37 20.74 10.72
C THR A 74 -0.09 21.60 11.95
N CYS A 75 -1.12 21.93 12.72
CA CYS A 75 -1.05 22.87 13.82
C CYS A 75 -1.25 22.24 15.20
N CYS A 76 -1.80 21.03 15.27
CA CYS A 76 -1.96 20.31 16.54
C CYS A 76 -0.72 19.48 16.91
N ILE A 77 0.16 19.16 15.95
CA ILE A 77 1.40 18.43 16.23
C ILE A 77 2.58 19.39 16.19
N ASP A 78 3.36 19.40 17.26
CA ASP A 78 4.70 20.01 17.24
C ASP A 78 5.66 19.08 16.47
N LYS A 79 5.79 19.34 15.16
CA LYS A 79 6.68 18.56 14.28
C LYS A 79 8.16 18.83 14.55
N SER A 80 8.52 19.82 15.39
CA SER A 80 9.90 20.07 15.83
C SER A 80 10.32 19.15 16.98
N SER A 81 9.37 18.65 17.75
CA SER A 81 9.57 17.67 18.81
C SER A 81 9.51 16.25 18.23
N SER A 82 10.67 15.59 18.11
CA SER A 82 10.74 14.21 17.61
C SER A 82 9.96 13.21 18.48
N ALA A 83 9.92 13.44 19.79
CA ALA A 83 9.13 12.65 20.73
C ALA A 83 7.62 12.81 20.47
N GLU A 84 7.14 14.05 20.34
CA GLU A 84 5.72 14.32 20.05
C GLU A 84 5.33 13.79 18.68
N LEU A 85 6.16 13.99 17.65
CA LEU A 85 5.92 13.46 16.31
C LEU A 85 5.83 11.93 16.31
N SER A 86 6.71 11.25 17.07
CA SER A 86 6.71 9.80 17.19
C SER A 86 5.46 9.28 17.90
N GLU A 87 5.06 9.93 18.99
CA GLU A 87 3.81 9.62 19.71
C GLU A 87 2.59 9.84 18.79
N ALA A 88 2.58 10.96 18.06
CA ALA A 88 1.50 11.32 17.15
C ALA A 88 1.32 10.29 16.03
N ILE A 89 2.40 9.89 15.36
CA ILE A 89 2.31 8.91 14.27
C ILE A 89 1.82 7.55 14.78
N ASN A 90 2.29 7.09 15.94
CA ASN A 90 1.80 5.85 16.55
C ASN A 90 0.35 5.93 17.06
N SER A 91 -0.18 7.14 17.23
CA SER A 91 -1.53 7.38 17.76
C SER A 91 -2.54 7.84 16.70
N MET A 92 -2.07 8.25 15.51
CA MET A 92 -2.88 8.95 14.51
C MET A 92 -4.10 8.14 14.09
N PHE A 93 -3.94 6.85 13.82
CA PHE A 93 -5.07 5.98 13.47
C PHE A 93 -6.15 6.01 14.56
N ARG A 94 -5.76 5.86 15.84
CA ARG A 94 -6.69 5.92 16.97
C ARG A 94 -7.35 7.30 17.09
N TRP A 95 -6.64 8.37 16.76
CA TRP A 95 -7.21 9.73 16.75
C TRP A 95 -8.25 9.91 15.63
N TYR A 96 -8.05 9.30 14.46
CA TYR A 96 -9.08 9.27 13.43
C TYR A 96 -10.26 8.36 13.82
N GLU A 97 -10.00 7.21 14.41
CA GLU A 97 -11.02 6.26 14.88
C GLU A 97 -11.93 6.84 15.96
N LYS A 98 -11.35 7.59 16.91
CA LYS A 98 -12.09 8.22 18.02
C LYS A 98 -12.70 9.58 17.70
N ALA A 99 -12.42 10.16 16.54
CA ALA A 99 -13.02 11.43 16.14
C ALA A 99 -14.54 11.29 15.98
N ALA A 100 -15.29 12.30 16.39
CA ALA A 100 -16.74 12.32 16.20
C ALA A 100 -17.12 12.41 14.71
N ILE A 101 -16.30 13.12 13.93
CA ILE A 101 -16.42 13.26 12.48
C ILE A 101 -15.07 13.58 11.86
N CYS A 102 -14.79 12.98 10.70
CA CYS A 102 -13.67 13.34 9.85
C CYS A 102 -14.17 14.16 8.66
N PHE A 103 -13.57 15.33 8.44
CA PHE A 103 -13.78 16.15 7.26
C PHE A 103 -12.62 15.90 6.28
N ALA A 104 -12.91 15.33 5.12
CA ALA A 104 -11.91 15.17 4.05
C ALA A 104 -12.03 16.32 3.05
N HIS A 105 -11.09 17.26 3.07
CA HIS A 105 -11.06 18.40 2.13
C HIS A 105 -10.25 18.05 0.87
N LEU A 106 -10.91 18.07 -0.27
CA LEU A 106 -10.36 17.72 -1.58
C LEU A 106 -10.02 19.00 -2.37
N ALA A 107 -8.83 19.55 -2.13
CA ALA A 107 -8.41 20.84 -2.69
C ALA A 107 -8.33 20.90 -4.23
N ASP A 108 -8.26 19.75 -4.90
CA ASP A 108 -8.19 19.60 -6.35
C ASP A 108 -9.50 19.16 -7.01
N VAL A 109 -10.58 19.00 -6.23
CA VAL A 109 -11.91 18.69 -6.76
C VAL A 109 -12.73 19.97 -6.84
N GLN A 110 -13.10 20.37 -8.06
CA GLN A 110 -14.04 21.44 -8.31
C GLN A 110 -15.41 20.85 -8.62
N ARG A 111 -16.49 21.51 -8.20
CA ARG A 111 -17.83 21.11 -8.63
C ARG A 111 -17.99 21.31 -10.13
N SER A 112 -18.63 20.35 -10.77
CA SER A 112 -19.12 20.44 -12.13
C SER A 112 -20.65 20.46 -12.13
N ASP A 113 -21.23 21.04 -13.18
CA ASP A 113 -22.68 21.03 -13.42
C ASP A 113 -23.18 19.62 -13.80
N THR A 114 -22.28 18.69 -14.17
CA THR A 114 -22.63 17.30 -14.46
C THR A 114 -22.12 16.34 -13.39
N ILE A 115 -22.94 15.34 -13.06
CA ILE A 115 -22.61 14.29 -12.06
C ILE A 115 -21.39 13.47 -12.52
N SER A 116 -21.31 13.16 -13.82
CA SER A 116 -20.22 12.34 -14.38
C SER A 116 -18.85 12.98 -14.20
N ASP A 117 -18.75 14.32 -14.38
CA ASP A 117 -17.46 15.00 -14.22
C ASP A 117 -17.03 15.04 -12.75
N LEU A 118 -17.99 15.18 -11.83
CA LEU A 118 -17.72 15.17 -10.39
C LEU A 118 -17.23 13.79 -9.93
N ASP A 119 -17.84 12.70 -10.42
CA ASP A 119 -17.39 11.33 -10.14
C ASP A 119 -15.95 11.12 -10.62
N VAL A 120 -15.63 11.54 -11.85
CA VAL A 120 -14.28 11.43 -12.41
C VAL A 120 -13.27 12.28 -11.61
N ALA A 121 -13.64 13.50 -11.23
CA ALA A 121 -12.78 14.37 -10.44
C ALA A 121 -12.52 13.80 -9.03
N PHE A 122 -13.56 13.24 -8.40
CA PHE A 122 -13.45 12.60 -7.09
C PHE A 122 -12.53 11.39 -7.14
N GLU A 123 -12.74 10.45 -8.08
CA GLU A 123 -11.93 9.24 -8.21
C GLU A 123 -10.46 9.59 -8.51
N ASN A 124 -10.19 10.62 -9.31
CA ASN A 124 -8.83 11.00 -9.70
C ASN A 124 -8.15 11.99 -8.75
N CYS A 125 -8.79 12.41 -7.67
CA CYS A 125 -8.21 13.40 -6.76
C CYS A 125 -6.95 12.87 -6.07
N ARG A 126 -6.03 13.79 -5.75
CA ARG A 126 -4.75 13.49 -5.10
C ARG A 126 -4.93 12.81 -3.74
N TRP A 127 -6.05 13.06 -3.06
CA TRP A 127 -6.34 12.48 -1.75
C TRP A 127 -6.24 10.95 -1.77
N PHE A 128 -6.73 10.27 -2.81
CA PHE A 128 -6.62 8.80 -2.92
C PHE A 128 -5.21 8.29 -3.21
N THR A 129 -4.28 9.16 -3.61
CA THR A 129 -2.88 8.81 -3.89
C THR A 129 -1.92 9.15 -2.76
N ARG A 130 -2.38 9.74 -1.66
CA ARG A 130 -1.54 10.05 -0.50
C ARG A 130 -1.46 8.83 0.43
N GLY A 131 -0.27 8.52 0.95
CA GLY A 131 -0.08 7.38 1.87
C GLY A 131 -0.97 7.44 3.11
N TRP A 132 -0.89 8.57 3.83
CA TRP A 132 -1.59 8.79 5.09
C TRP A 132 -3.11 8.71 5.00
N THR A 133 -3.72 9.10 3.88
CA THR A 133 -5.18 9.14 3.76
C THR A 133 -5.84 7.75 3.72
N LEU A 134 -5.07 6.64 3.71
CA LEU A 134 -5.62 5.29 3.83
C LEU A 134 -6.20 5.05 5.23
N GLN A 135 -5.45 5.39 6.28
CA GLN A 135 -5.97 5.32 7.64
C GLN A 135 -7.06 6.37 7.89
N GLU A 136 -6.96 7.53 7.25
CA GLU A 136 -7.96 8.60 7.35
C GLU A 136 -9.28 8.22 6.65
N LEU A 137 -9.24 7.28 5.69
CA LEU A 137 -10.40 6.67 5.05
C LEU A 137 -11.07 5.63 5.93
N LEU A 138 -10.28 4.70 6.49
CA LEU A 138 -10.78 3.47 7.13
C LEU A 138 -11.07 3.64 8.62
N ALA A 139 -10.26 4.44 9.33
CA ALA A 139 -10.38 4.57 10.78
C ALA A 139 -11.67 5.27 11.24
N PRO A 140 -12.07 6.44 10.67
CA PRO A 140 -13.19 7.20 11.22
C PRO A 140 -14.52 6.46 11.20
N GLY A 141 -15.32 6.65 12.26
CA GLY A 141 -16.72 6.23 12.30
C GLY A 141 -17.57 6.96 11.26
N LYS A 142 -17.44 8.29 11.19
CA LYS A 142 -18.12 9.19 10.24
C LYS A 142 -17.08 9.97 9.43
N LEU A 143 -17.16 9.90 8.10
CA LEU A 143 -16.26 10.59 7.17
C LEU A 143 -17.08 11.27 6.08
N VAL A 144 -16.89 12.59 5.91
CA VAL A 144 -17.58 13.41 4.90
C VAL A 144 -16.56 14.09 4.01
N PHE A 145 -16.74 13.96 2.70
CA PHE A 145 -15.88 14.56 1.67
C PHE A 145 -16.41 15.93 1.27
N TYR A 146 -15.50 16.89 1.16
CA TYR A 146 -15.76 18.26 0.75
C TYR A 146 -14.90 18.63 -0.45
N ASP A 147 -15.47 19.36 -1.39
CA ASP A 147 -14.75 19.90 -2.55
C ASP A 147 -13.82 21.07 -2.16
N ARG A 148 -13.12 21.63 -3.14
CA ARG A 148 -12.20 22.76 -2.97
C ARG A 148 -12.86 23.96 -2.28
N ALA A 149 -14.14 24.21 -2.53
CA ALA A 149 -14.92 25.32 -1.99
C ALA A 149 -15.65 24.96 -0.68
N TRP A 150 -15.31 23.83 -0.06
CA TRP A 150 -15.95 23.31 1.16
C TRP A 150 -17.44 22.99 0.97
N GLY A 151 -17.86 22.67 -0.26
CA GLY A 151 -19.15 22.09 -0.56
C GLY A 151 -19.14 20.57 -0.32
N VAL A 152 -20.23 20.03 0.26
CA VAL A 152 -20.36 18.59 0.54
C VAL A 152 -20.41 17.80 -0.76
N ILE A 153 -19.55 16.79 -0.91
CA ILE A 153 -19.62 15.84 -2.04
C ILE A 153 -20.48 14.64 -1.63
N GLY A 154 -20.23 14.09 -0.45
CA GLY A 154 -20.93 12.94 0.10
C GLY A 154 -20.14 12.34 1.27
N ASP A 155 -20.73 11.37 1.95
CA ASP A 155 -20.03 10.59 2.97
C ASP A 155 -19.44 9.29 2.39
N ARG A 156 -18.59 8.62 3.18
CA ARG A 156 -17.92 7.37 2.78
C ARG A 156 -18.90 6.29 2.32
N ALA A 157 -20.06 6.15 2.97
CA ALA A 157 -21.03 5.12 2.63
C ALA A 157 -21.74 5.44 1.31
N SER A 158 -22.17 6.69 1.13
CA SER A 158 -22.81 7.17 -0.12
C SER A 158 -21.89 7.09 -1.34
N LEU A 159 -20.57 7.16 -1.12
CA LEU A 159 -19.53 7.12 -2.16
C LEU A 159 -18.78 5.78 -2.21
N ALA A 160 -19.28 4.74 -1.54
CA ALA A 160 -18.58 3.46 -1.41
C ALA A 160 -18.23 2.82 -2.77
N GLY A 161 -19.11 2.95 -3.77
CA GLY A 161 -18.87 2.44 -5.12
C GLY A 161 -17.73 3.17 -5.84
N GLN A 162 -17.67 4.49 -5.76
CA GLN A 162 -16.59 5.33 -6.30
C GLN A 162 -15.26 4.98 -5.59
N ILE A 163 -15.28 4.89 -4.26
CA ILE A 163 -14.10 4.59 -3.45
C ILE A 163 -13.60 3.18 -3.78
N GLN A 164 -14.48 2.18 -3.89
CA GLN A 164 -14.12 0.82 -4.30
C GLN A 164 -13.49 0.81 -5.69
N ARG A 165 -14.07 1.46 -6.69
CA ARG A 165 -13.46 1.55 -8.03
C ARG A 165 -12.07 2.16 -7.99
N ARG A 166 -11.88 3.19 -7.16
CA ARG A 166 -10.60 3.90 -7.09
C ARG A 166 -9.52 3.15 -6.32
N THR A 167 -9.88 2.53 -5.21
CA THR A 167 -8.93 2.00 -4.22
C THR A 167 -8.88 0.48 -4.18
N ALA A 168 -9.89 -0.17 -4.78
CA ALA A 168 -10.16 -1.59 -4.70
C ALA A 168 -10.50 -2.11 -3.29
N ILE A 169 -10.75 -1.20 -2.34
CA ILE A 169 -11.29 -1.56 -1.02
C ILE A 169 -12.75 -2.02 -1.21
N PRO A 170 -13.11 -3.25 -0.81
CA PRO A 170 -14.49 -3.72 -0.90
C PRO A 170 -15.50 -2.78 -0.23
N ALA A 171 -16.66 -2.57 -0.86
CA ALA A 171 -17.71 -1.69 -0.34
C ALA A 171 -18.25 -2.13 1.03
N GLU A 172 -18.15 -3.41 1.38
CA GLU A 172 -18.52 -3.92 2.71
C GLU A 172 -17.72 -3.23 3.83
N TYR A 173 -16.46 -2.84 3.61
CA TYR A 173 -15.66 -2.08 4.58
C TYR A 173 -15.92 -0.55 4.56
N LEU A 174 -16.74 -0.06 3.62
CA LEU A 174 -16.97 1.37 3.39
C LEU A 174 -18.40 1.81 3.74
N SER A 175 -19.33 0.86 3.80
CA SER A 175 -20.76 1.09 4.02
C SER A 175 -21.11 1.62 5.41
N GLU A 176 -22.38 1.97 5.62
CA GLU A 176 -22.90 2.44 6.92
C GLU A 176 -22.76 1.37 8.01
N HIS A 177 -23.07 0.12 7.67
CA HIS A 177 -22.92 -1.06 8.52
C HIS A 177 -21.68 -1.85 8.11
N ARG A 178 -20.52 -1.17 8.10
CA ARG A 178 -19.28 -1.77 7.61
C ARG A 178 -18.82 -2.95 8.48
N ASP A 179 -18.28 -3.95 7.81
CA ASP A 179 -17.49 -5.00 8.45
C ASP A 179 -16.14 -4.42 8.92
N ASP A 180 -15.46 -5.12 9.82
CA ASP A 180 -14.12 -4.70 10.26
C ASP A 180 -13.11 -5.00 9.16
N PHE A 181 -12.55 -3.96 8.54
CA PHE A 181 -11.52 -4.11 7.49
C PHE A 181 -10.30 -4.92 7.96
N ARG A 182 -10.09 -5.08 9.28
CA ARG A 182 -9.03 -5.92 9.86
C ARG A 182 -9.22 -7.41 9.58
N GLU A 183 -10.42 -7.84 9.20
CA GLU A 183 -10.71 -9.20 8.73
C GLU A 183 -10.15 -9.48 7.33
N ALA A 184 -9.90 -8.44 6.54
CA ALA A 184 -9.23 -8.55 5.26
C ALA A 184 -7.77 -9.02 5.42
N ARG A 185 -7.32 -9.80 4.44
CA ARG A 185 -5.98 -10.40 4.48
C ARG A 185 -4.88 -9.35 4.42
N VAL A 186 -3.72 -9.70 4.95
CA VAL A 186 -2.54 -8.84 4.97
C VAL A 186 -2.18 -8.36 3.57
N GLY A 187 -2.16 -9.28 2.59
CA GLY A 187 -1.89 -8.95 1.19
C GLY A 187 -2.93 -8.00 0.58
N GLU A 188 -4.22 -8.19 0.89
CA GLU A 188 -5.30 -7.30 0.43
C GLU A 188 -5.13 -5.90 1.02
N ARG A 189 -4.92 -5.80 2.34
CA ARG A 189 -4.65 -4.53 3.02
C ARG A 189 -3.40 -3.82 2.48
N MET A 190 -2.33 -4.57 2.15
CA MET A 190 -1.14 -4.01 1.49
C MET A 190 -1.48 -3.46 0.09
N SER A 191 -2.35 -4.14 -0.66
CA SER A 191 -2.76 -3.71 -1.99
C SER A 191 -3.53 -2.38 -1.98
N TRP A 192 -4.27 -2.08 -0.91
CA TRP A 192 -4.98 -0.79 -0.76
C TRP A 192 -4.01 0.41 -0.66
N ALA A 193 -2.74 0.14 -0.36
CA ALA A 193 -1.67 1.12 -0.32
C ALA A 193 -0.81 1.16 -1.61
N SER A 194 -1.05 0.29 -2.59
CA SER A 194 -0.17 0.13 -3.76
C SER A 194 -0.05 1.39 -4.60
N ASP A 195 -1.12 2.17 -4.76
CA ASP A 195 -1.12 3.39 -5.60
C ASP A 195 -0.79 4.65 -4.80
N ARG A 196 -0.47 4.49 -3.51
CA ARG A 196 -0.27 5.60 -2.59
C ARG A 196 1.20 5.98 -2.49
N ASN A 197 1.43 7.27 -2.29
CA ASN A 197 2.74 7.90 -2.31
C ASN A 197 2.95 8.75 -1.07
N THR A 198 4.18 8.75 -0.59
CA THR A 198 4.63 9.55 0.55
C THR A 198 5.80 10.43 0.16
N THR A 199 6.00 11.52 0.91
CA THR A 199 7.11 12.45 0.65
C THR A 199 8.42 11.88 1.17
N ARG A 200 8.41 11.35 2.40
CA ARG A 200 9.53 10.58 2.96
C ARG A 200 9.35 9.11 2.64
N ARG A 201 10.46 8.40 2.41
CA ARG A 201 10.43 6.99 2.03
C ARG A 201 9.87 6.13 3.17
N GLU A 202 10.26 6.45 4.40
CA GLU A 202 9.88 5.73 5.60
C GLU A 202 8.38 5.84 5.91
N ASP A 203 7.77 6.98 5.55
CA ASP A 203 6.33 7.21 5.75
C ASP A 203 5.48 6.20 4.97
N LEU A 204 6.02 5.54 3.94
CA LEU A 204 5.34 4.44 3.23
C LEU A 204 5.02 3.27 4.16
N ALA A 205 5.86 3.05 5.18
CA ALA A 205 5.63 2.08 6.23
C ALA A 205 4.81 2.69 7.38
N TYR A 206 5.19 3.88 7.85
CA TYR A 206 4.58 4.49 9.03
C TYR A 206 3.10 4.81 8.84
N CYS A 207 2.67 5.16 7.63
CA CYS A 207 1.26 5.42 7.34
C CYS A 207 0.37 4.16 7.43
N LEU A 208 0.96 2.97 7.53
CA LEU A 208 0.27 1.68 7.61
C LEU A 208 0.21 1.10 9.03
N PHE A 209 0.80 1.76 10.04
CA PHE A 209 0.82 1.26 11.42
C PHE A 209 -0.57 0.92 11.94
N GLY A 210 -1.52 1.86 11.83
CA GLY A 210 -2.88 1.61 12.28
C GLY A 210 -3.68 0.65 11.39
N ILE A 211 -3.31 0.50 10.11
CA ILE A 211 -3.93 -0.50 9.22
C ILE A 211 -3.60 -1.91 9.69
N PHE A 212 -2.39 -2.13 10.21
CA PHE A 212 -1.90 -3.43 10.67
C PHE A 212 -1.83 -3.60 12.19
N ASP A 213 -2.29 -2.60 12.96
CA ASP A 213 -2.19 -2.54 14.42
C ASP A 213 -0.75 -2.79 14.93
N ILE A 214 0.21 -2.09 14.32
CA ILE A 214 1.63 -2.18 14.63
C ILE A 214 2.11 -0.92 15.35
N HIS A 215 2.91 -1.14 16.39
CA HIS A 215 3.69 -0.10 17.06
C HIS A 215 5.18 -0.41 16.94
N MET A 216 5.94 0.51 16.35
CA MET A 216 7.41 0.39 16.29
C MET A 216 8.09 1.76 16.25
N PRO A 217 9.37 1.87 16.67
CA PRO A 217 10.10 3.14 16.66
C PRO A 217 10.23 3.74 15.26
N LEU A 218 10.00 5.05 15.14
CA LEU A 218 10.28 5.80 13.91
C LEU A 218 11.75 6.15 13.81
N LEU A 219 12.42 5.65 12.78
CA LEU A 219 13.81 5.96 12.48
C LEU A 219 13.89 6.65 11.10
N TYR A 220 13.68 7.97 11.08
CA TYR A 220 13.90 8.74 9.84
C TYR A 220 15.38 8.68 9.42
N GLY A 221 15.63 8.35 8.15
CA GLY A 221 16.96 8.06 7.61
C GLY A 221 17.21 6.58 7.33
N GLU A 222 16.32 5.68 7.76
CA GLU A 222 16.44 4.24 7.46
C GLU A 222 15.97 3.87 6.04
N GLY A 223 15.30 4.78 5.33
CA GLY A 223 14.84 4.57 3.97
C GLY A 223 13.91 3.35 3.84
N ASP A 224 14.17 2.50 2.85
CA ASP A 224 13.31 1.37 2.51
C ASP A 224 13.33 0.25 3.59
N HIS A 225 14.25 0.33 4.56
CA HIS A 225 14.28 -0.58 5.70
C HIS A 225 13.05 -0.44 6.61
N ALA A 226 12.41 0.73 6.64
CA ALA A 226 11.19 0.95 7.43
C ALA A 226 10.05 -0.01 7.02
N PHE A 227 9.87 -0.22 5.71
CA PHE A 227 8.82 -1.11 5.19
C PHE A 227 9.15 -2.59 5.40
N ARG A 228 10.44 -2.95 5.42
CA ARG A 228 10.87 -4.29 5.83
C ARG A 228 10.54 -4.54 7.29
N ARG A 229 10.89 -3.62 8.19
CA ARG A 229 10.58 -3.72 9.62
C ARG A 229 9.09 -3.82 9.88
N LEU A 230 8.26 -3.06 9.16
CA LEU A 230 6.81 -3.20 9.23
C LEU A 230 6.37 -4.64 8.93
N GLN A 231 6.85 -5.24 7.83
CA GLN A 231 6.54 -6.63 7.50
C GLN A 231 7.07 -7.60 8.56
N GLU A 232 8.25 -7.37 9.13
CA GLU A 232 8.80 -8.18 10.22
C GLU A 232 7.90 -8.12 11.48
N GLU A 233 7.38 -6.95 11.85
CA GLU A 233 6.41 -6.84 12.96
C GLU A 233 5.09 -7.56 12.63
N ILE A 234 4.58 -7.44 11.40
CA ILE A 234 3.37 -8.17 10.97
C ILE A 234 3.60 -9.70 11.05
N LEU A 235 4.77 -10.19 10.63
CA LEU A 235 5.09 -11.62 10.70
C LEU A 235 5.18 -12.15 12.15
N LYS A 236 5.41 -11.29 13.14
CA LYS A 236 5.41 -11.71 14.55
C LYS A 236 4.02 -12.02 15.07
N THR A 237 2.98 -11.34 14.58
CA THR A 237 1.62 -11.46 15.10
C THR A 237 0.66 -12.18 14.16
N SER A 238 0.93 -12.17 12.85
CA SER A 238 0.05 -12.73 11.82
C SER A 238 0.34 -14.19 11.49
N VAL A 239 -0.71 -14.92 11.09
CA VAL A 239 -0.71 -16.27 10.52
C VAL A 239 -1.15 -16.29 9.05
N ASP A 240 -1.24 -15.11 8.43
CA ASP A 240 -1.70 -14.92 7.06
C ASP A 240 -0.52 -14.89 6.07
N ASP A 241 -0.46 -15.90 5.20
CA ASP A 241 0.63 -16.09 4.23
C ASP A 241 0.49 -15.21 2.97
N SER A 242 -0.62 -14.46 2.83
CA SER A 242 -0.79 -13.46 1.78
C SER A 242 0.22 -12.32 1.88
N ILE A 243 0.90 -12.14 3.01
CA ILE A 243 2.08 -11.25 3.12
C ILE A 243 3.20 -11.63 2.14
N PHE A 244 3.23 -12.89 1.69
CA PHE A 244 4.16 -13.36 0.66
C PHE A 244 3.61 -13.25 -0.75
N ALA A 245 2.35 -12.84 -0.95
CA ALA A 245 1.70 -12.77 -2.25
C ALA A 245 1.96 -11.45 -3.01
N TRP A 246 3.23 -11.09 -3.16
CA TRP A 246 3.66 -9.92 -3.94
C TRP A 246 4.49 -10.32 -5.17
N SER A 247 4.41 -9.52 -6.24
CA SER A 247 5.05 -9.75 -7.54
C SER A 247 6.32 -8.89 -7.69
N LEU A 248 7.34 -9.38 -8.41
CA LEU A 248 8.48 -8.52 -8.82
C LEU A 248 8.12 -7.64 -10.02
N ASP A 249 7.10 -8.01 -10.76
CA ASP A 249 6.61 -7.27 -11.92
C ASP A 249 5.47 -6.33 -11.48
N ASP A 250 5.67 -5.02 -11.69
CA ASP A 250 4.67 -3.96 -11.45
C ASP A 250 3.48 -4.03 -12.43
N ILE A 251 3.59 -4.88 -13.46
CA ILE A 251 2.58 -5.08 -14.50
C ILE A 251 1.89 -6.40 -14.19
N VAL A 252 0.55 -6.38 -14.18
CA VAL A 252 -0.36 -7.53 -14.12
C VAL A 252 0.38 -8.77 -14.62
N PRO A 253 0.65 -9.77 -13.78
CA PRO A 253 1.42 -10.90 -14.24
C PRO A 253 0.67 -11.44 -15.45
N SER A 254 1.38 -11.72 -16.54
CA SER A 254 0.88 -12.75 -17.43
C SER A 254 0.82 -14.00 -16.57
N LEU A 255 -0.34 -14.26 -15.97
CA LEU A 255 -0.61 -15.33 -15.00
C LEU A 255 -0.65 -16.68 -15.74
N THR A 256 0.32 -16.90 -16.62
CA THR A 256 0.49 -18.08 -17.44
C THR A 256 1.52 -18.96 -16.78
N ALA A 257 1.07 -20.12 -16.31
CA ALA A 257 1.96 -21.21 -15.92
C ALA A 257 2.88 -21.56 -17.11
N GLY A 258 4.20 -21.48 -16.91
CA GLY A 258 5.16 -22.19 -17.76
C GLY A 258 5.69 -21.51 -19.02
N ARG A 259 5.71 -20.17 -19.14
CA ARG A 259 6.64 -19.50 -20.08
C ARG A 259 7.95 -19.19 -19.37
N GLU A 260 9.06 -19.27 -20.12
CA GLU A 260 10.41 -18.92 -19.66
C GLU A 260 10.35 -17.61 -18.87
N VAL A 261 10.65 -17.73 -17.57
CA VAL A 261 10.78 -16.60 -16.67
C VAL A 261 11.92 -15.76 -17.23
N ASP A 262 11.63 -14.53 -17.66
CA ASP A 262 12.70 -13.59 -17.93
C ASP A 262 13.38 -13.25 -16.60
N PHE A 263 14.49 -13.94 -16.33
CA PHE A 263 15.31 -13.71 -15.14
C PHE A 263 16.19 -12.46 -15.27
N SER A 264 15.97 -11.61 -16.28
CA SER A 264 16.65 -10.32 -16.42
C SER A 264 16.23 -9.31 -15.33
N HIS A 265 15.07 -9.50 -14.69
CA HIS A 265 14.67 -8.71 -13.54
C HIS A 265 15.43 -9.16 -12.28
N ARG A 266 16.18 -8.21 -11.70
CA ARG A 266 17.04 -8.44 -10.53
C ARG A 266 16.22 -9.11 -9.40
N PRO A 267 16.66 -10.25 -8.86
CA PRO A 267 16.01 -10.83 -7.69
C PRO A 267 15.96 -9.79 -6.58
N SER A 268 14.82 -9.68 -5.90
CA SER A 268 14.76 -8.91 -4.67
C SER A 268 15.83 -9.44 -3.72
N SER A 269 16.66 -8.54 -3.18
CA SER A 269 17.65 -8.85 -2.15
C SER A 269 17.04 -9.28 -0.83
N SER A 270 15.71 -9.33 -0.76
CA SER A 270 14.91 -9.64 0.42
C SER A 270 13.77 -10.62 0.09
N PRO A 271 13.46 -11.59 0.96
CA PRO A 271 12.27 -12.43 0.84
C PRO A 271 10.95 -11.64 1.05
N LEU A 272 11.05 -10.45 1.63
CA LEU A 272 9.97 -9.49 1.89
C LEU A 272 9.96 -8.36 0.86
N ALA A 273 8.78 -7.78 0.62
CA ALA A 273 8.57 -6.73 -0.37
C ALA A 273 9.33 -5.45 -0.01
N SER A 274 9.75 -4.68 -1.00
CA SER A 274 10.34 -3.35 -0.79
C SER A 274 9.29 -2.23 -0.67
N SER A 275 8.05 -2.48 -1.12
CA SER A 275 6.97 -1.49 -1.17
C SER A 275 5.60 -2.17 -1.26
N PRO A 276 4.52 -1.53 -0.76
CA PRO A 276 3.14 -2.00 -1.00
C PRO A 276 2.76 -2.04 -2.49
N ARG A 277 3.48 -1.32 -3.37
CA ARG A 277 3.28 -1.38 -4.84
C ARG A 277 3.34 -2.81 -5.37
N LEU A 278 4.21 -3.65 -4.82
CA LEU A 278 4.39 -5.02 -5.26
C LEU A 278 3.18 -5.93 -4.96
N PHE A 279 2.23 -5.44 -4.13
CA PHE A 279 0.95 -6.10 -3.86
C PHE A 279 -0.18 -5.62 -4.79
N TYR A 280 0.11 -4.78 -5.81
CA TYR A 280 -0.90 -4.25 -6.73
C TYR A 280 -1.76 -5.36 -7.38
N CYS A 281 -1.15 -6.49 -7.71
CA CYS A 281 -1.84 -7.65 -8.29
C CYS A 281 -2.99 -8.19 -7.42
N LEU A 282 -3.01 -7.87 -6.11
CA LEU A 282 -4.03 -8.34 -5.18
C LEU A 282 -5.27 -7.45 -5.11
N LYS A 283 -5.28 -6.26 -5.72
CA LYS A 283 -6.37 -5.27 -5.59
C LYS A 283 -7.77 -5.82 -5.89
N HIS A 284 -7.88 -6.76 -6.82
CA HIS A 284 -9.17 -7.34 -7.23
C HIS A 284 -9.27 -8.81 -6.88
N SER A 285 -8.54 -9.23 -5.87
CA SER A 285 -8.52 -10.61 -5.42
C SER A 285 -9.45 -10.78 -4.24
N VAL A 286 -10.05 -11.96 -4.16
CA VAL A 286 -10.82 -12.38 -2.98
C VAL A 286 -10.03 -13.50 -2.34
N MET A 287 -9.29 -13.19 -1.28
CA MET A 287 -8.45 -14.17 -0.63
C MET A 287 -9.29 -15.03 0.33
N SER A 288 -9.68 -16.24 -0.11
CA SER A 288 -10.35 -17.23 0.75
C SER A 288 -9.37 -18.20 1.42
N HIS A 289 -9.72 -18.72 2.59
CA HIS A 289 -8.93 -19.79 3.24
C HIS A 289 -9.22 -21.12 2.55
N ILE A 290 -8.18 -21.70 1.96
CA ILE A 290 -8.13 -23.07 1.46
C ILE A 290 -7.88 -24.07 2.60
N TRP A 291 -7.04 -23.69 3.57
CA TRP A 291 -6.71 -24.50 4.75
C TRP A 291 -6.60 -23.65 6.02
N GLU A 292 -6.62 -24.31 7.19
CA GLU A 292 -6.46 -23.67 8.49
C GLU A 292 -5.10 -22.93 8.60
N ALA A 293 -5.17 -21.62 8.87
CA ALA A 293 -4.00 -20.79 9.04
C ALA A 293 -3.27 -21.13 10.34
N ARG A 294 -1.93 -21.26 10.28
CA ARG A 294 -1.07 -21.54 11.43
C ARG A 294 0.18 -20.68 11.30
N LYS A 295 0.79 -20.30 12.42
CA LYS A 295 2.06 -19.58 12.38
C LYS A 295 3.15 -20.54 11.93
N THR A 296 3.64 -20.35 10.72
CA THR A 296 4.61 -21.25 10.10
C THR A 296 5.87 -20.55 9.61
N TRP A 297 6.15 -19.34 10.08
CA TRP A 297 7.33 -18.59 9.67
C TRP A 297 8.06 -17.88 10.80
N GLU A 298 9.34 -17.66 10.56
CA GLU A 298 10.26 -16.97 11.45
C GLU A 298 11.37 -16.28 10.65
N VAL A 299 11.67 -15.02 10.98
CA VAL A 299 12.83 -14.32 10.43
C VAL A 299 14.07 -14.76 11.19
N THR A 300 15.04 -15.35 10.49
CA THR A 300 16.26 -15.91 11.09
C THR A 300 17.52 -15.28 10.47
N GLY A 301 18.68 -15.49 11.09
CA GLY A 301 19.97 -15.12 10.49
C GLY A 301 20.29 -15.83 9.17
N ARG A 302 19.58 -16.92 8.83
CA ARG A 302 19.72 -17.62 7.53
C ARG A 302 18.81 -17.05 6.44
N GLY A 303 17.84 -16.22 6.81
CA GLY A 303 16.73 -15.79 5.95
C GLY A 303 15.38 -16.10 6.60
N LEU A 304 14.33 -16.11 5.79
CA LEU A 304 12.99 -16.39 6.24
C LEU A 304 12.75 -17.91 6.26
N ARG A 305 12.60 -18.49 7.45
CA ARG A 305 12.16 -19.88 7.60
C ARG A 305 10.65 -19.92 7.40
N ILE A 306 10.16 -20.78 6.51
CA ILE A 306 8.73 -20.97 6.23
C ILE A 306 8.40 -22.46 6.20
N GLU A 307 7.25 -22.83 6.76
CA GLU A 307 6.64 -24.16 6.64
C GLU A 307 5.27 -24.04 5.94
N LEU A 308 5.24 -24.33 4.64
CA LEU A 308 4.02 -24.27 3.81
C LEU A 308 3.99 -25.46 2.85
N PRO A 309 2.85 -25.74 2.17
CA PRO A 309 2.80 -26.78 1.15
C PRO A 309 3.72 -26.44 -0.03
N ILE A 310 4.69 -27.31 -0.32
CA ILE A 310 5.66 -27.15 -1.42
C ILE A 310 5.43 -28.24 -2.45
N TYR A 311 5.35 -27.83 -3.72
CA TYR A 311 5.31 -28.75 -4.85
C TYR A 311 6.72 -28.90 -5.45
N ARG A 312 7.19 -30.15 -5.57
CA ARG A 312 8.46 -30.52 -6.22
C ARG A 312 8.30 -31.65 -7.25
N GLY A 313 7.06 -31.87 -7.72
CA GLY A 313 6.73 -32.98 -8.61
C GLY A 313 7.17 -32.73 -10.06
N ALA A 314 7.33 -33.81 -10.83
CA ALA A 314 7.84 -33.76 -12.21
C ALA A 314 6.99 -32.92 -13.19
N SER A 315 5.72 -32.64 -12.85
CA SER A 315 4.83 -31.80 -13.67
C SER A 315 5.20 -30.32 -13.68
N SER A 316 6.14 -29.87 -12.85
CA SER A 316 6.69 -28.51 -12.89
C SER A 316 8.23 -28.56 -12.84
N PRO A 317 8.95 -27.87 -13.74
CA PRO A 317 10.41 -27.81 -13.70
C PRO A 317 10.96 -26.96 -12.55
N VAL A 318 10.09 -26.14 -11.92
CA VAL A 318 10.46 -25.21 -10.85
C VAL A 318 9.62 -25.54 -9.61
N PRO A 319 10.24 -25.70 -8.43
CA PRO A 319 9.50 -25.88 -7.20
C PRO A 319 8.77 -24.59 -6.80
N PHE A 320 7.64 -24.71 -6.12
CA PHE A 320 6.88 -23.53 -5.65
C PHE A 320 6.14 -23.82 -4.35
N ILE A 321 5.89 -22.77 -3.58
CA ILE A 321 5.05 -22.78 -2.38
C ILE A 321 3.62 -22.46 -2.79
N LEU A 322 2.63 -23.16 -2.25
CA LEU A 322 1.23 -22.78 -2.36
C LEU A 322 0.86 -21.85 -1.19
N LEU A 323 0.23 -20.72 -1.50
CA LEU A 323 -0.27 -19.75 -0.53
C LEU A 323 -1.78 -19.94 -0.33
N ASN A 324 -2.27 -19.56 0.84
CA ASN A 324 -3.65 -19.73 1.27
C ASN A 324 -4.57 -18.63 0.68
N GLY A 325 -4.59 -18.53 -0.65
CA GLY A 325 -5.32 -17.52 -1.40
C GLY A 325 -5.67 -17.94 -2.83
N VAL A 326 -6.87 -17.58 -3.26
CA VAL A 326 -7.41 -17.78 -4.63
C VAL A 326 -7.60 -16.40 -5.25
N LEU A 327 -7.24 -16.24 -6.52
CA LEU A 327 -7.51 -14.99 -7.26
C LEU A 327 -8.86 -15.13 -7.98
N GLY A 328 -9.73 -14.13 -7.91
CA GLY A 328 -10.94 -14.08 -8.76
C GLY A 328 -12.15 -14.92 -8.30
N GLY A 329 -12.13 -15.47 -7.09
CA GLY A 329 -13.34 -16.01 -6.42
C GLY A 329 -13.91 -17.34 -6.94
N ASP A 330 -13.36 -17.92 -8.02
CA ASP A 330 -13.78 -19.25 -8.48
C ASP A 330 -12.93 -20.32 -7.78
N ILE A 331 -13.54 -21.02 -6.82
CA ILE A 331 -12.94 -22.10 -6.03
C ILE A 331 -12.44 -23.28 -6.89
N ASN A 332 -12.82 -23.36 -8.18
CA ASN A 332 -12.35 -24.38 -9.11
C ASN A 332 -11.21 -23.92 -10.03
N SER A 333 -10.72 -22.68 -9.89
CA SER A 333 -9.89 -22.03 -10.91
C SER A 333 -8.39 -22.13 -10.63
N GLN A 334 -7.80 -21.32 -9.74
CA GLN A 334 -6.34 -21.24 -9.57
C GLN A 334 -5.91 -20.79 -8.16
N ILE A 335 -4.83 -21.39 -7.62
CA ILE A 335 -4.23 -21.06 -6.33
C ILE A 335 -3.01 -20.16 -6.54
N LEU A 336 -2.79 -19.20 -5.63
CA LEU A 336 -1.56 -18.42 -5.59
C LEU A 336 -0.35 -19.30 -5.22
N ALA A 337 0.72 -19.18 -6.01
CA ALA A 337 1.95 -19.92 -5.77
C ALA A 337 3.17 -19.01 -5.82
N LEU A 338 4.13 -19.21 -4.93
CA LEU A 338 5.41 -18.53 -4.95
C LEU A 338 6.47 -19.44 -5.57
N SER A 339 6.94 -19.10 -6.76
CA SER A 339 8.03 -19.85 -7.38
C SER A 339 9.32 -19.76 -6.58
N LEU A 340 10.09 -20.85 -6.58
CA LEU A 340 11.33 -20.97 -5.83
C LEU A 340 12.47 -21.39 -6.77
N ARG A 341 13.63 -20.80 -6.55
CA ARG A 341 14.88 -21.25 -7.16
C ARG A 341 15.74 -21.93 -6.10
N SER A 342 16.20 -23.15 -6.35
CA SER A 342 17.12 -23.83 -5.44
C SER A 342 18.40 -23.01 -5.26
N SER A 343 18.81 -22.85 -4.01
CA SER A 343 20.13 -22.33 -3.64
C SER A 343 21.12 -23.50 -3.52
N SER A 344 22.32 -23.20 -3.03
CA SER A 344 23.46 -24.11 -2.79
C SER A 344 23.17 -25.32 -1.88
N SER A 345 22.04 -25.36 -1.17
CA SER A 345 21.61 -26.51 -0.35
C SER A 345 20.15 -26.88 -0.64
N SER A 346 19.74 -28.13 -0.32
CA SER A 346 18.42 -28.68 -0.64
C SER A 346 17.24 -27.99 0.08
N GLU A 347 17.52 -27.29 1.17
CA GLU A 347 16.52 -26.61 2.02
C GLU A 347 16.53 -25.08 1.85
N GLU A 348 17.49 -24.54 1.09
CA GLU A 348 17.62 -23.11 0.86
C GLU A 348 17.12 -22.75 -0.55
N TYR A 349 16.29 -21.71 -0.60
CA TYR A 349 15.70 -21.22 -1.83
C TYR A 349 15.83 -19.71 -1.94
N ILE A 350 15.80 -19.23 -3.18
CA ILE A 350 15.58 -17.82 -3.50
C ILE A 350 14.15 -17.69 -4.00
N ARG A 351 13.45 -16.68 -3.49
CA ARG A 351 12.11 -16.30 -3.91
C ARG A 351 12.11 -15.90 -5.40
N GLY A 352 11.20 -16.46 -6.17
CA GLY A 352 10.86 -16.01 -7.53
C GLY A 352 9.59 -15.17 -7.57
N ASN A 353 8.94 -15.16 -8.73
CA ASN A 353 7.68 -14.46 -8.96
C ASN A 353 6.46 -15.18 -8.39
N LEU A 354 5.40 -14.41 -8.15
CA LEU A 354 4.07 -14.90 -7.82
C LEU A 354 3.40 -15.47 -9.07
N TRP A 355 2.85 -16.67 -8.95
CA TRP A 355 2.16 -17.42 -10.00
C TRP A 355 0.74 -17.75 -9.59
N MET A 356 -0.04 -18.15 -10.59
CA MET A 356 -1.28 -18.89 -10.41
C MET A 356 -1.10 -20.29 -10.96
N VAL A 357 -1.47 -21.28 -10.16
CA VAL A 357 -1.36 -22.70 -10.52
C VAL A 357 -2.71 -23.38 -10.34
N ASP A 358 -2.93 -24.44 -11.10
CA ASP A 358 -4.14 -25.25 -10.98
C ASP A 358 -4.27 -25.86 -9.57
N TRP A 359 -5.50 -25.98 -9.07
CA TRP A 359 -5.78 -26.55 -7.76
C TRP A 359 -5.19 -27.96 -7.56
N ASN A 360 -5.11 -28.75 -8.62
CA ASN A 360 -4.62 -30.14 -8.58
C ASN A 360 -3.17 -30.25 -8.07
N TYR A 361 -2.37 -29.18 -8.15
CA TYR A 361 -1.02 -29.18 -7.59
C TYR A 361 -1.00 -29.35 -6.06
N LEU A 362 -2.09 -29.00 -5.37
CA LEU A 362 -2.23 -29.20 -3.93
C LEU A 362 -2.13 -30.68 -3.54
N MET A 363 -2.63 -31.60 -4.38
CA MET A 363 -2.59 -33.06 -4.12
C MET A 363 -1.18 -33.64 -4.13
N GLY A 364 -0.27 -33.01 -4.90
CA GLY A 364 1.14 -33.41 -4.98
C GLY A 364 2.06 -32.62 -4.04
N ALA A 365 1.54 -31.57 -3.39
CA ALA A 365 2.31 -30.73 -2.48
C ALA A 365 2.46 -31.40 -1.11
N ARG A 366 3.62 -31.21 -0.48
CA ARG A 366 3.87 -31.64 0.90
C ARG A 366 4.26 -30.45 1.74
N ARG A 367 3.73 -30.36 2.96
CA ARG A 367 4.22 -29.38 3.93
C ARG A 367 5.66 -29.72 4.28
N ASP A 368 6.50 -28.71 4.18
CA ASP A 368 7.93 -28.85 4.40
C ASP A 368 8.50 -27.52 4.90
N THR A 369 9.57 -27.59 5.68
CA THR A 369 10.27 -26.41 6.20
C THR A 369 11.41 -26.05 5.26
N ILE A 370 11.41 -24.80 4.78
CA ILE A 370 12.48 -24.27 3.94
C ILE A 370 12.96 -22.91 4.43
N TYR A 371 14.09 -22.49 3.89
CA TYR A 371 14.67 -21.16 4.12
C TYR A 371 14.67 -20.36 2.82
N ILE A 372 13.96 -19.23 2.79
CA ILE A 372 14.05 -18.27 1.70
C ILE A 372 15.11 -17.23 2.04
N ARG A 373 16.20 -17.21 1.28
CA ARG A 373 17.29 -16.24 1.45
C ARG A 373 17.01 -14.99 0.64
N GLY A 374 17.39 -13.84 1.19
CA GLY A 374 17.60 -12.65 0.37
C GLY A 374 18.80 -12.90 -0.54
N SER A 375 18.78 -12.39 -1.78
CA SER A 375 19.99 -12.42 -2.60
C SER A 375 21.04 -11.51 -1.95
N GLY A 376 21.90 -12.10 -1.11
CA GLY A 376 22.94 -11.36 -0.45
C GLY A 376 23.84 -10.70 -1.48
N VAL A 377 24.20 -9.43 -1.23
CA VAL A 377 25.47 -8.89 -1.71
C VAL A 377 26.55 -9.70 -0.98
N GLY A 378 26.85 -10.89 -1.49
CA GLY A 378 27.93 -11.71 -0.99
C GLY A 378 29.25 -11.10 -1.45
N ARG A 379 30.09 -10.70 -0.49
CA ARG A 379 31.54 -10.74 -0.68
C ARG A 379 31.91 -12.18 -1.07
N GLY A 380 31.99 -12.47 -2.35
CA GLY A 380 32.32 -13.78 -2.88
C GLY A 380 32.38 -13.65 -4.40
N ARG A 381 33.56 -13.92 -4.94
CA ARG A 381 33.96 -13.75 -6.35
C ARG A 381 32.84 -14.05 -7.35
N ASP A 382 32.76 -13.16 -8.33
CA ASP A 382 32.19 -13.42 -9.64
C ASP A 382 32.56 -14.83 -10.11
N ASP A 383 31.55 -15.67 -10.30
CA ASP A 383 31.61 -16.76 -11.27
C ASP A 383 30.64 -16.44 -12.40
N LEU A 384 30.85 -15.26 -12.99
CA LEU A 384 30.34 -14.91 -14.32
C LEU A 384 31.29 -15.52 -15.35
N SER A 385 31.28 -16.84 -15.48
CA SER A 385 32.08 -17.52 -16.51
C SER A 385 31.43 -18.77 -17.09
N ALA A 386 30.11 -18.80 -17.24
CA ALA A 386 29.49 -19.77 -18.16
C ALA A 386 28.08 -19.33 -18.53
N LEU A 387 27.94 -18.64 -19.67
CA LEU A 387 26.91 -18.88 -20.68
C LEU A 387 26.98 -17.73 -21.70
N ASN A 388 27.64 -18.01 -22.83
CA ASN A 388 27.55 -17.21 -24.03
C ASN A 388 26.07 -17.12 -24.45
N TRP A 389 25.51 -15.91 -24.51
CA TRP A 389 24.23 -15.69 -25.17
C TRP A 389 24.46 -14.92 -26.47
N LEU A 390 24.13 -15.57 -27.58
CA LEU A 390 23.97 -14.97 -28.90
C LEU A 390 22.90 -13.89 -28.82
N GLN A 391 23.32 -12.64 -28.98
CA GLN A 391 22.46 -11.47 -28.99
C GLN A 391 21.74 -11.39 -30.33
N VAL A 392 20.50 -11.88 -30.41
CA VAL A 392 19.60 -11.59 -31.54
C VAL A 392 18.76 -10.39 -31.15
N GLY A 393 19.17 -9.21 -31.60
CA GLY A 393 18.41 -7.98 -31.40
C GLY A 393 17.11 -7.99 -32.20
N TYR A 394 15.98 -7.80 -31.52
CA TYR A 394 14.71 -7.50 -32.18
C TYR A 394 14.40 -6.00 -32.08
N LEU A 395 14.30 -5.38 -33.25
CA LEU A 395 13.86 -4.00 -33.45
C LEU A 395 12.34 -3.95 -33.24
N HIS A 396 11.86 -3.19 -32.25
CA HIS A 396 10.42 -2.92 -32.10
C HIS A 396 9.96 -1.90 -33.15
N LEU A 397 9.26 -2.35 -34.20
CA LEU A 397 8.47 -1.48 -35.07
C LEU A 397 7.05 -1.33 -34.50
N LYS A 398 6.72 -0.13 -34.04
CA LYS A 398 5.33 0.29 -33.79
C LYS A 398 4.63 0.46 -35.14
N VAL A 399 3.74 -0.46 -35.50
CA VAL A 399 2.79 -0.24 -36.61
C VAL A 399 1.52 0.37 -36.01
N ALA A 400 1.29 1.65 -36.30
CA ALA A 400 -0.01 2.28 -36.07
C ALA A 400 -0.97 1.81 -37.17
N ALA A 401 -2.18 1.39 -36.77
CA ALA A 401 -3.22 0.98 -37.71
C ALA A 401 -3.75 2.22 -38.47
N GLY A 402 -3.64 2.21 -39.79
CA GLY A 402 -4.32 3.14 -40.68
C GLY A 402 -3.51 3.52 -41.92
N LEU A 403 -4.11 3.27 -43.08
CA LEU A 403 -3.68 3.58 -44.46
C LEU A 403 -2.83 2.53 -45.17
N GLY A 404 -3.29 2.17 -46.36
CA GLY A 404 -2.78 1.12 -47.21
C GLY A 404 -1.51 1.50 -47.98
N ASP A 405 -1.04 0.48 -48.70
CA ASP A 405 0.04 0.42 -49.69
C ASP A 405 1.49 0.23 -49.22
N ARG A 406 1.97 -0.99 -49.53
CA ARG A 406 3.32 -1.44 -49.90
C ARG A 406 4.53 -0.62 -49.43
N ILE A 407 5.31 -1.18 -48.52
CA ILE A 407 6.77 -0.96 -48.46
C ILE A 407 7.49 -2.31 -48.32
N ILE A 408 8.26 -2.66 -49.34
CA ILE A 408 9.29 -3.71 -49.32
C ILE A 408 10.55 -3.07 -48.72
N ALA A 409 11.06 -3.60 -47.61
CA ALA A 409 12.37 -3.22 -47.09
C ALA A 409 13.23 -4.48 -46.87
N THR A 410 14.17 -4.68 -47.78
CA THR A 410 15.27 -5.65 -47.72
C THR A 410 16.32 -5.14 -46.74
N CYS A 411 16.66 -5.90 -45.68
CA CYS A 411 17.79 -5.60 -44.82
C CYS A 411 18.91 -6.64 -44.99
N SER A 412 20.05 -6.19 -45.52
CA SER A 412 21.30 -6.94 -45.60
C SER A 412 22.00 -6.97 -44.24
N LEU A 413 22.38 -8.16 -43.81
CA LEU A 413 23.17 -8.43 -42.60
C LEU A 413 24.65 -8.05 -42.85
N ALA A 414 25.23 -7.19 -42.02
CA ALA A 414 26.68 -7.00 -41.95
C ALA A 414 27.16 -7.44 -40.56
N ILE A 415 27.85 -8.59 -40.52
CA ILE A 415 28.50 -9.13 -39.33
C ILE A 415 29.88 -8.48 -39.24
N GLY A 416 30.13 -7.72 -38.18
CA GLY A 416 31.47 -7.27 -37.79
C GLY A 416 31.90 -8.03 -36.53
N LEU A 417 32.90 -8.90 -36.67
CA LEU A 417 33.62 -9.52 -35.55
C LEU A 417 34.61 -8.51 -34.96
N GLY A 418 34.59 -8.37 -33.63
CA GLY A 418 35.58 -7.65 -32.83
C GLY A 418 35.58 -8.19 -31.42
#